data_AF-A0A098BL33-F1
#
_entry.id   AF-A0A098BL33-F1
#
_cell.length_a   1.000
_cell.length_b   1.000
_cell.length_c   1.000
_cell.angle_alpha   90.00
_cell.angle_beta   90.00
_cell.angle_gamma   90.00
#
_symmetry.space_group_name_H-M   'P 1'
#
loop_
_entity.id
_entity.type
_entity.pdbx_description
1 polymer ?
#
loop_
_entity_poly.entity_id
_entity_poly.type
_entity_poly.pdbx_seq_one_letter_code
_entity_poly.pdbx_strand_id
1 'polypeptide(L)'
;MTTLQALNPIDFGPARHGVHIFDHEDDWGWTAYGHHEPSRIVAAINALSRDNGVTEELHEAFDVADLVNGIQRRWANNIRTHDDYDGYVSWDWCDESDPGAEPITFVCP
;
A
#
# COMPACT_ATOMS: atom_id res chain seq x y z
N MET A 1 12.52 -15.46 -17.69
CA MET A 1 11.23 -16.01 -17.21
C MET A 1 11.03 -15.38 -15.86
N THR A 2 10.12 -14.42 -15.76
CA THR A 2 9.81 -13.72 -14.51
C THR A 2 9.13 -14.73 -13.58
N THR A 3 9.71 -14.97 -12.40
CA THR A 3 9.12 -15.86 -11.40
C THR A 3 8.11 -15.04 -10.61
N LEU A 4 6.84 -15.47 -10.60
CA LEU A 4 5.80 -14.81 -9.82
C LEU A 4 5.73 -15.50 -8.45
N GLN A 5 6.16 -14.81 -7.41
CA GLN A 5 5.98 -15.27 -6.03
C GLN A 5 4.70 -14.67 -5.45
N ALA A 6 3.84 -15.51 -4.88
CA ALA A 6 2.68 -15.04 -4.14
C ALA A 6 3.16 -14.28 -2.89
N LEU A 7 2.66 -13.05 -2.70
CA LEU A 7 3.02 -12.22 -1.58
C LEU A 7 2.09 -12.37 -0.38
N ASN A 8 2.65 -12.12 0.79
CA ASN A 8 1.97 -12.05 2.09
C ASN A 8 2.22 -10.66 2.71
N PRO A 9 1.56 -10.30 3.84
CA PRO A 9 1.67 -8.95 4.39
C PRO A 9 3.11 -8.48 4.65
N ILE A 10 4.03 -9.37 5.05
CA ILE A 10 5.42 -8.98 5.36
C ILE A 10 6.19 -8.48 4.14
N ASP A 11 5.75 -8.89 2.95
CA ASP A 11 6.37 -8.51 1.68
C ASP A 11 6.02 -7.06 1.29
N PHE A 12 4.98 -6.48 1.92
CA PHE A 12 4.65 -5.04 1.87
C PHE A 12 5.49 -4.23 2.88
N GLY A 13 6.56 -4.79 3.42
CA GLY A 13 7.45 -4.14 4.38
C GLY A 13 7.02 -4.30 5.85
N PRO A 14 7.77 -3.68 6.77
CA PRO A 14 7.51 -3.82 8.21
C PRO A 14 6.19 -3.16 8.60
N ALA A 15 5.49 -3.80 9.54
CA ALA A 15 4.24 -3.26 10.07
C ALA A 15 4.49 -1.96 10.86
N ARG A 16 3.75 -0.90 10.52
CA ARG A 16 3.68 0.36 11.27
C ARG A 16 2.27 0.48 11.82
N HIS A 17 2.16 0.56 13.16
CA HIS A 17 0.86 0.56 13.84
C HIS A 17 -0.06 -0.64 13.45
N GLY A 18 0.55 -1.78 13.12
CA GLY A 18 -0.16 -2.98 12.67
C GLY A 18 -0.61 -2.96 11.20
N VAL A 19 -0.15 -1.98 10.40
CA VAL A 19 -0.43 -1.85 8.97
C VAL A 19 0.86 -2.09 8.18
N HIS A 20 0.82 -2.98 7.19
CA HIS A 20 1.90 -3.15 6.22
C HIS A 20 1.62 -2.24 5.02
N ILE A 21 2.55 -1.37 4.67
CA ILE A 21 2.38 -0.34 3.64
C ILE A 21 3.54 -0.43 2.64
N PHE A 22 3.17 -0.55 1.38
CA PHE A 22 4.05 -0.38 0.23
C PHE A 22 3.90 1.04 -0.32
N ASP A 23 5.04 1.71 -0.49
CA ASP A 23 5.17 3.04 -1.08
C ASP A 23 5.37 2.92 -2.59
N HIS A 24 4.58 3.64 -3.39
CA HIS A 24 4.75 3.63 -4.83
C HIS A 24 5.74 4.70 -5.25
N GLU A 25 6.61 4.37 -6.21
CA GLU A 25 7.49 5.36 -6.83
C GLU A 25 6.68 6.45 -7.55
N ASP A 26 7.29 7.62 -7.77
CA ASP A 26 6.73 8.76 -8.51
C ASP A 26 5.40 9.32 -7.96
N ASP A 27 5.25 9.37 -6.63
CA ASP A 27 4.10 9.99 -5.94
C ASP A 27 2.73 9.35 -6.25
N TRP A 28 2.70 8.09 -6.72
CA TRP A 28 1.46 7.36 -6.99
C TRP A 28 0.69 6.95 -5.72
N GLY A 29 1.27 7.20 -4.54
CA GLY A 29 0.64 6.99 -3.24
C GLY A 29 1.09 5.71 -2.56
N TRP A 30 0.15 5.08 -1.83
CA TRP A 30 0.46 3.92 -0.99
C TRP A 30 -0.55 2.78 -1.17
N THR A 31 -0.08 1.55 -0.99
CA THR A 31 -0.96 0.38 -0.83
C THR A 31 -0.73 -0.24 0.55
N ALA A 32 -1.80 -0.34 1.34
CA ALA A 32 -1.81 -1.10 2.58
C ALA A 32 -2.38 -2.51 2.37
N TYR A 33 -1.72 -3.51 2.95
CA TYR A 33 -2.23 -4.88 2.96
C TYR A 33 -3.33 -5.05 4.01
N GLY A 34 -4.52 -5.49 3.61
CA GLY A 34 -5.70 -5.62 4.48
C GLY A 34 -6.62 -4.39 4.45
N HIS A 35 -7.81 -4.54 5.05
CA HIS A 35 -8.70 -3.43 5.35
C HIS A 35 -8.37 -2.86 6.72
N HIS A 36 -7.91 -1.61 6.75
CA HIS A 36 -7.57 -0.92 8.00
C HIS A 36 -8.43 0.33 8.20
N GLU A 37 -8.52 0.75 9.44
CA GLU A 37 -9.14 2.04 9.79
C GLU A 37 -8.33 3.19 9.19
N PRO A 38 -8.98 4.20 8.58
CA PRO A 38 -8.29 5.35 7.98
C PRO A 38 -7.23 5.99 8.87
N SER A 39 -7.55 6.15 10.16
CA SER A 39 -6.62 6.72 11.14
C SER A 39 -5.36 5.89 11.36
N ARG A 40 -5.43 4.55 11.25
CA ARG A 40 -4.26 3.66 11.35
C ARG A 40 -3.41 3.74 10.10
N ILE A 41 -4.03 3.84 8.93
CA ILE A 41 -3.33 4.00 7.65
C ILE A 41 -2.57 5.32 7.66
N VAL A 42 -3.22 6.43 8.02
CA VAL A 42 -2.58 7.75 8.13
C VAL A 42 -1.43 7.72 9.15
N ALA A 43 -1.60 7.07 10.30
CA ALA A 43 -0.52 6.94 11.29
C ALA A 43 0.67 6.13 10.74
N ALA A 44 0.40 5.06 9.99
CA ALA A 44 1.42 4.23 9.38
C ALA A 44 2.18 4.94 8.25
N ILE A 45 1.49 5.70 7.40
CA ILE A 45 2.12 6.57 6.38
C ILE A 45 3.01 7.59 7.09
N ASN A 46 2.49 8.32 8.07
CA ASN A 46 3.27 9.28 8.86
C ASN A 46 4.51 8.66 9.53
N ALA A 47 4.44 7.41 9.95
CA ALA A 47 5.61 6.71 10.50
C ALA A 47 6.62 6.37 9.39
N LEU A 48 6.18 5.84 8.26
CA LEU A 48 7.02 5.55 7.09
C LEU A 48 7.76 6.80 6.59
N SER A 49 7.07 7.92 6.48
CA SER A 49 7.63 9.18 6.01
C SER A 49 8.69 9.77 6.95
N ARG A 50 8.55 9.52 8.26
CA ARG A 50 9.57 9.89 9.24
C ARG A 50 10.81 9.01 9.12
N ASP A 51 10.63 7.71 8.91
CA ASP A 51 11.74 6.78 8.69
C ASP A 51 12.56 7.18 7.44
N ASN A 52 11.88 7.68 6.41
CA ASN A 52 12.49 8.10 5.14
C ASN A 52 12.98 9.56 5.11
N GLY A 53 12.67 10.37 6.14
CA GLY A 53 13.10 11.77 6.22
C GLY A 53 12.33 12.76 5.32
N VAL A 54 11.17 12.38 4.78
CA VAL A 54 10.37 13.16 3.81
C VAL A 54 9.10 13.78 4.42
N THR A 55 9.10 14.00 5.74
CA THR A 55 7.90 14.41 6.48
C THR A 55 7.41 15.80 6.08
N GLU A 56 8.30 16.72 5.73
CA GLU A 56 7.93 18.09 5.33
C GLU A 56 7.22 18.11 3.96
N GLU A 57 7.67 17.31 2.99
CA GLU A 57 7.09 17.22 1.65
C GLU A 57 5.65 16.70 1.68
N LEU A 58 5.36 15.71 2.55
CA LEU A 58 3.99 15.23 2.78
C LEU A 58 3.06 16.26 3.43
N HIS A 59 3.57 17.04 4.38
CA HIS A 59 2.80 18.09 5.03
C HIS A 59 2.44 19.23 4.08
N GLU A 60 3.30 19.52 3.10
CA GLU A 60 3.05 20.54 2.08
C GLU A 60 2.15 20.03 0.96
N ALA A 61 2.22 18.73 0.64
CA ALA A 61 1.49 18.15 -0.47
C ALA A 61 0.04 17.74 -0.12
N PHE A 62 -0.27 17.35 1.12
CA PHE A 62 -1.58 16.73 1.45
C PHE A 62 -2.17 17.15 2.80
N ASP A 63 -3.48 17.45 2.82
CA ASP A 63 -4.27 17.47 4.06
C ASP A 63 -4.63 16.03 4.46
N VAL A 64 -4.73 15.77 5.77
CA VAL A 64 -5.27 14.52 6.32
C VAL A 64 -6.66 14.23 5.76
N ALA A 65 -7.48 15.26 5.54
CA ALA A 65 -8.79 15.10 4.92
C ALA A 65 -8.69 14.54 3.49
N ASP A 66 -7.73 15.02 2.69
CA ASP A 66 -7.52 14.57 1.32
C ASP A 66 -7.03 13.11 1.29
N LEU A 67 -6.05 12.78 2.14
CA LEU A 67 -5.59 11.40 2.33
C LEU A 67 -6.75 10.46 2.69
N VAL A 68 -7.61 10.86 3.63
CA VAL A 68 -8.77 10.03 4.03
C VAL A 68 -9.77 9.86 2.90
N ASN A 69 -10.03 10.91 2.12
CA ASN A 69 -10.92 10.86 0.96
C ASN A 69 -10.35 9.97 -0.17
N GLY A 70 -9.01 9.89 -0.28
CA GLY A 70 -8.30 9.05 -1.23
C GLY A 70 -8.23 7.56 -0.86
N ILE A 71 -8.69 7.16 0.33
CA ILE A 71 -8.68 5.76 0.79
C ILE A 71 -9.74 4.93 0.07
N GLN A 72 -9.28 3.92 -0.67
CA GLN A 72 -10.10 2.99 -1.41
C GLN A 72 -9.84 1.56 -0.95
N ARG A 73 -10.80 0.96 -0.26
CA ARG A 73 -10.79 -0.46 0.10
C ARG A 73 -11.22 -1.29 -1.12
N ARG A 74 -10.41 -2.27 -1.50
CA ARG A 74 -10.62 -3.11 -2.69
C ARG A 74 -10.13 -4.53 -2.42
N TRP A 75 -10.44 -5.44 -3.35
CA TRP A 75 -9.86 -6.78 -3.37
C TRP A 75 -8.97 -6.95 -4.58
N ALA A 76 -7.91 -7.73 -4.40
CA ALA A 76 -7.02 -8.09 -5.48
C ALA A 76 -6.55 -9.53 -5.34
N ASN A 77 -6.24 -10.16 -6.46
CA ASN A 77 -5.61 -11.47 -6.51
C ASN A 77 -4.34 -11.41 -7.36
N ASN A 78 -3.67 -12.55 -7.50
CA ASN A 78 -2.39 -12.67 -8.23
C ASN A 78 -1.35 -11.63 -7.78
N ILE A 79 -1.30 -11.30 -6.48
CA ILE A 79 -0.35 -10.34 -5.92
C ILE A 79 1.06 -10.92 -6.04
N ARG A 80 1.94 -10.21 -6.74
CA ARG A 80 3.23 -10.72 -7.21
C ARG A 80 4.29 -9.63 -7.29
N THR A 81 5.55 -9.97 -6.98
CA THR A 81 6.72 -9.13 -7.26
C THR A 81 7.28 -9.42 -8.64
N HIS A 82 8.00 -8.45 -9.19
CA HIS A 82 8.81 -8.63 -10.38
C HIS A 82 10.30 -8.46 -10.03
N ASP A 83 11.06 -9.55 -10.12
CA ASP A 83 12.52 -9.52 -9.89
C ASP A 83 13.25 -8.66 -10.93
N ASP A 84 12.66 -8.51 -12.12
CA ASP A 84 13.23 -7.75 -13.23
C ASP A 84 12.99 -6.23 -13.11
N TYR A 85 12.21 -5.78 -12.12
CA TYR A 85 11.78 -4.38 -11.96
C TYR A 85 11.94 -3.91 -10.50
N ASP A 86 13.15 -3.98 -9.95
CA ASP A 86 13.50 -3.46 -8.61
C ASP A 86 12.47 -3.79 -7.49
N GLY A 87 11.85 -4.97 -7.56
CA GLY A 87 10.85 -5.39 -6.56
C GLY A 87 9.45 -4.80 -6.76
N TYR A 88 9.12 -4.31 -7.95
CA TYR A 88 7.79 -3.82 -8.32
C TYR A 88 6.71 -4.82 -7.93
N VAL A 89 5.74 -4.37 -7.14
CA VAL A 89 4.59 -5.17 -6.73
C VAL A 89 3.43 -4.89 -7.69
N SER A 90 2.81 -5.96 -8.18
CA SER A 90 1.61 -5.88 -9.02
C SER A 90 0.54 -6.84 -8.55
N TRP A 91 -0.69 -6.56 -8.94
CA TRP A 91 -1.86 -7.36 -8.60
C TRP A 91 -2.95 -7.13 -9.64
N ASP A 92 -3.94 -8.01 -9.65
CA ASP A 92 -5.11 -7.85 -10.51
C ASP A 92 -6.31 -7.51 -9.63
N TRP A 93 -7.01 -6.42 -9.96
CA TRP A 93 -8.24 -6.05 -9.26
C TRP A 93 -9.33 -7.09 -9.50
N CYS A 94 -9.99 -7.53 -8.43
CA CYS A 94 -10.98 -8.60 -8.50
C CYS A 94 -12.16 -8.32 -7.54
N ASP A 95 -13.19 -9.16 -7.62
CA ASP A 95 -14.29 -9.14 -6.67
C ASP A 95 -13.91 -9.93 -5.39
N GLU A 96 -14.55 -9.62 -4.26
CA GLU A 96 -14.34 -10.33 -2.98
C GLU A 96 -14.56 -11.85 -3.10
N SER A 97 -15.49 -12.27 -3.96
CA SER A 97 -15.85 -13.67 -4.15
C SER A 97 -14.85 -14.46 -5.01
N ASP A 98 -13.90 -13.78 -5.65
CA ASP A 98 -12.98 -14.45 -6.58
C ASP A 98 -11.94 -15.31 -5.82
N PRO A 99 -11.56 -16.48 -6.34
CA PRO A 99 -10.56 -17.32 -5.71
C PRO A 99 -9.23 -16.57 -5.51
N GLY A 100 -8.72 -16.57 -4.27
CA GLY A 100 -7.47 -15.90 -3.91
C GLY A 100 -7.58 -14.37 -3.80
N ALA A 101 -8.79 -13.83 -3.69
CA ALA A 101 -9.02 -12.43 -3.39
C ALA A 101 -8.50 -12.08 -1.98
N GLU A 102 -7.59 -11.12 -1.93
CA GLU A 102 -7.03 -10.57 -0.69
C GLU A 102 -7.48 -9.11 -0.53
N PRO A 103 -7.88 -8.70 0.69
CA PRO A 103 -8.25 -7.32 0.94
C PRO A 103 -7.02 -6.42 0.88
N ILE A 104 -7.10 -5.34 0.10
CA ILE A 104 -6.09 -4.29 0.08
C ILE A 104 -6.74 -2.91 0.19
N THR A 105 -5.95 -1.94 0.61
CA THR A 105 -6.40 -0.55 0.69
C THR A 105 -5.44 0.32 -0.09
N PHE A 106 -5.92 0.92 -1.17
CA PHE A 106 -5.18 1.90 -1.97
C PHE A 106 -5.40 3.29 -1.39
N VAL A 107 -4.34 4.08 -1.29
CA VAL A 107 -4.38 5.47 -0.83
C VAL A 107 -3.83 6.33 -1.96
N CYS A 108 -4.74 6.99 -2.67
CA CYS A 108 -4.37 8.02 -3.63
C CYS A 108 -4.13 9.33 -2.85
N PRO A 109 -2.96 9.95 -2.96
CA PRO A 109 -2.72 11.28 -2.41
C PRO A 109 -3.61 12.33 -3.09
#